data_AF-A0A484ZH50-F1
#
_entry.id   AF-A0A484ZH50-F1
#
_cell.length_a   1.000
_cell.length_b   1.000
_cell.length_c   1.000
_cell.angle_alpha   90.00
_cell.angle_beta   90.00
_cell.angle_gamma   90.00
#
_symmetry.space_group_name_H-M   'P 1'
#
loop_
_entity.id
_entity.type
_entity.pdbx_description
1 polymer ?
#
loop_
_entity_poly.entity_id
_entity_poly.type
_entity_poly.pdbx_seq_one_letter_code
_entity_poly.pdbx_strand_id
1 'polypeptide(L)'
;MKLYNLKDHNEQVSFAQAVRQGLGKQQGLFFPSELPAFDSSEIDALLSLDFVTRSARILSAYIGDEISSDAVAKRVAAAFQFPAPLLR
;
A
#
# COMPACT_ATOMS: atom_id res chain seq x y z
N MET A 1 7.99 -5.60 -1.20
CA MET A 1 8.36 -4.92 0.07
C MET A 1 8.65 -5.93 1.18
N LYS A 2 9.16 -5.49 2.33
CA LYS A 2 9.26 -6.32 3.54
C LYS A 2 8.42 -5.71 4.65
N LEU A 3 7.76 -6.55 5.42
CA LEU A 3 7.06 -6.18 6.64
C LEU A 3 7.63 -6.97 7.82
N TYR A 4 7.68 -6.35 8.99
CA TYR A 4 8.11 -6.98 10.24
C TYR A 4 6.97 -6.99 11.25
N ASN A 5 6.97 -7.97 12.15
CA ASN A 5 5.99 -8.04 13.23
C ASN A 5 6.39 -7.08 14.37
N LEU A 6 5.48 -6.22 14.81
CA LEU A 6 5.69 -5.27 15.92
C LEU A 6 6.00 -5.92 17.28
N LYS A 7 5.66 -7.20 17.49
CA LYS A 7 5.95 -7.94 18.73
C LYS A 7 7.20 -8.83 18.63
N ASP A 8 7.64 -9.16 17.42
CA ASP A 8 8.84 -9.95 17.15
C ASP A 8 9.49 -9.45 15.84
N HIS A 9 10.43 -8.50 15.95
CA HIS A 9 11.05 -7.87 14.78
C HIS A 9 11.87 -8.85 13.92
N ASN A 10 12.17 -10.06 14.41
CA ASN A 10 12.83 -11.09 13.61
C ASN A 10 11.87 -11.77 12.63
N GLU A 11 10.56 -11.75 12.91
CA GLU A 11 9.56 -12.22 11.96
C GLU A 11 9.38 -11.18 10.87
N GLN A 12 9.91 -11.50 9.68
CA GLN A 12 9.75 -10.69 8.47
C GLN A 12 9.05 -11.49 7.38
N VAL A 13 8.17 -10.81 6.65
CA VAL A 13 7.35 -11.41 5.60
C VAL A 13 7.27 -10.47 4.39
N SER A 14 6.97 -11.03 3.22
CA SER A 14 6.62 -10.23 2.03
C SER A 14 5.20 -9.68 2.12
N PHE A 15 4.82 -8.76 1.22
CA PHE A 15 3.44 -8.28 1.14
C PHE A 15 2.46 -9.41 0.86
N ALA A 16 2.76 -10.26 -0.12
CA ALA A 16 1.89 -11.39 -0.47
C ALA A 16 1.68 -12.36 0.72
N GLN A 17 2.71 -12.56 1.55
CA GLN A 17 2.61 -13.36 2.76
C GLN A 17 1.77 -12.66 3.83
N ALA A 18 2.04 -11.38 4.13
CA ALA A 18 1.28 -10.60 5.11
C ALA A 18 -0.22 -10.56 4.79
N VAL A 19 -0.59 -10.37 3.52
CA VAL A 19 -1.99 -10.35 3.07
C VAL A 19 -2.70 -11.69 3.28
N ARG A 20 -2.01 -12.82 3.08
CA ARG A 20 -2.59 -14.16 3.26
C ARG A 20 -2.62 -14.61 4.72
N GLN A 21 -1.59 -14.28 5.48
CA GLN A 21 -1.43 -14.69 6.87
C GLN A 21 -2.27 -13.84 7.82
N GLY A 22 -2.40 -12.53 7.55
CA GLY A 22 -3.06 -11.58 8.43
C GLY A 22 -2.20 -11.22 9.64
N LEU A 23 -2.23 -12.03 10.70
CA LEU A 23 -1.51 -11.76 11.95
C LEU A 23 -0.16 -12.49 12.02
N GLY A 24 0.85 -11.78 12.51
CA GLY A 24 2.12 -12.37 12.90
C GLY A 24 2.04 -13.17 14.20
N LYS A 25 3.16 -13.75 14.61
CA LYS A 25 3.31 -14.39 15.92
C LYS A 25 2.81 -13.49 17.05
N GLN A 26 2.26 -14.12 18.08
CA GLN A 26 1.73 -13.44 19.27
C GLN A 26 0.61 -12.43 18.97
N GLN A 27 -0.15 -12.64 17.88
CA GLN A 27 -1.16 -11.69 17.40
C GLN A 27 -0.55 -10.30 17.16
N GLY A 28 0.68 -10.28 16.64
CA GLY A 28 1.36 -9.06 16.28
C GLY A 28 0.91 -8.56 14.90
N LEU A 29 0.85 -7.25 14.75
CA LEU A 29 0.56 -6.62 13.46
C LEU A 29 1.85 -6.48 12.66
N PHE A 30 1.75 -6.66 11.34
CA PHE A 30 2.84 -6.40 10.41
C PHE A 30 2.94 -4.91 10.09
N PHE A 31 4.16 -4.37 10.11
CA PHE A 31 4.45 -2.99 9.75
C PHE A 31 5.51 -2.96 8.63
N PRO A 32 5.40 -2.07 7.62
CA PRO A 32 6.42 -1.95 6.58
C PRO A 32 7.80 -1.64 7.16
N SER A 33 8.83 -2.38 6.74
CA SER A 33 10.21 -2.11 7.17
C SER A 33 10.74 -0.76 6.68
N GLU A 34 10.21 -0.29 5.55
CA GLU A 34 10.54 1.01 4.95
C GLU A 34 9.25 1.74 4.62
N LEU A 35 9.27 3.05 4.81
CA LEU A 35 8.17 3.94 4.45
C LEU A 35 8.59 4.72 3.19
N PRO A 36 7.95 4.48 2.03
CA PRO A 36 8.23 5.27 0.84
C PRO A 36 7.90 6.74 1.13
N ALA A 37 8.84 7.62 0.81
CA ALA A 37 8.68 9.05 0.92
C ALA A 37 8.32 9.64 -0.44
N PHE A 38 7.42 10.62 -0.43
CA PHE A 38 7.12 11.45 -1.60
C PHE A 38 7.62 12.85 -1.32
N ASP A 39 8.28 13.46 -2.30
CA ASP A 39 8.62 14.87 -2.20
C ASP A 39 7.39 15.78 -2.43
N SER A 40 7.55 17.07 -2.18
CA SER A 40 6.45 18.04 -2.32
C SER A 40 5.89 18.10 -3.75
N SER A 41 6.77 18.01 -4.76
CA SER A 41 6.37 18.08 -6.17
C SER A 41 5.65 16.81 -6.62
N GLU A 42 6.04 15.65 -6.09
CA GLU A 42 5.36 14.38 -6.31
C GLU A 42 3.98 14.38 -5.66
N ILE A 43 3.85 14.96 -4.46
CA ILE A 43 2.56 15.14 -3.79
C ILE A 43 1.65 16.02 -4.65
N ASP A 44 2.12 17.16 -5.14
CA ASP A 44 1.34 18.03 -6.02
C ASP A 44 0.89 17.30 -7.29
N ALA A 45 1.79 16.55 -7.91
CA ALA A 45 1.48 15.71 -9.06
C ALA A 45 0.43 14.64 -8.73
N LEU A 46 0.57 13.94 -7.60
CA LEU A 46 -0.39 12.94 -7.13
C LEU A 46 -1.76 13.57 -6.92
N LEU A 47 -1.84 14.74 -6.29
CA LEU A 47 -3.10 15.40 -5.96
C LEU A 47 -3.88 15.87 -7.21
N SER A 48 -3.19 16.13 -8.31
CA SER A 48 -3.82 16.45 -9.61
C SER A 48 -4.48 15.26 -10.32
N LEU A 49 -4.15 14.03 -9.92
CA LEU A 49 -4.70 12.81 -10.51
C LEU A 49 -6.10 12.49 -9.96
N ASP A 50 -6.88 11.73 -10.73
CA ASP A 50 -8.15 11.19 -10.26
C ASP A 50 -7.93 10.17 -9.11
N PHE A 51 -9.00 9.87 -8.39
CA PHE A 51 -8.95 9.01 -7.20
C PHE A 51 -8.32 7.64 -7.47
N VAL A 52 -8.68 6.97 -8.56
CA VAL A 52 -8.23 5.61 -8.87
C VAL A 52 -6.75 5.63 -9.27
N THR A 53 -6.37 6.52 -10.18
CA THR A 53 -4.98 6.62 -10.66
C THR A 53 -4.03 7.03 -9.53
N ARG A 54 -4.44 8.00 -8.70
CA ARG A 54 -3.68 8.42 -7.51
C ARG A 54 -3.48 7.26 -6.54
N SER A 55 -4.55 6.55 -6.20
CA SER A 55 -4.47 5.42 -5.25
C SER A 55 -3.61 4.28 -5.77
N ALA A 56 -3.68 3.96 -7.06
CA ALA A 56 -2.81 2.95 -7.67
C ALA A 56 -1.33 3.32 -7.56
N ARG A 57 -0.97 4.59 -7.78
CA ARG A 57 0.41 5.08 -7.66
C ARG A 57 0.92 5.04 -6.22
N ILE A 58 0.10 5.46 -5.25
CA ILE A 58 0.44 5.40 -3.83
C ILE A 58 0.65 3.95 -3.38
N LEU A 59 -0.28 3.04 -3.70
CA LEU A 59 -0.17 1.63 -3.30
C LEU A 59 1.02 0.93 -3.96
N SER A 60 1.33 1.24 -5.22
CA SER A 60 2.49 0.67 -5.92
C SER A 60 3.81 1.05 -5.24
N ALA A 61 3.92 2.26 -4.68
CA ALA A 61 5.12 2.68 -3.94
C ALA A 61 5.35 1.85 -2.68
N TYR A 62 4.28 1.38 -2.03
CA TYR A 62 4.39 0.49 -0.87
C TYR A 62 4.67 -0.96 -1.29
N ILE A 63 3.90 -1.50 -2.24
CA ILE A 63 4.00 -2.91 -2.65
C ILE A 63 5.38 -3.19 -3.30
N GLY A 64 5.91 -2.22 -4.03
CA GLY A 64 7.12 -2.37 -4.84
C GLY A 64 6.90 -3.37 -5.97
N ASP A 65 7.93 -4.15 -6.30
CA ASP A 65 7.92 -5.05 -7.45
C ASP A 65 7.15 -6.37 -7.25
N GLU A 66 6.51 -6.57 -6.09
CA GLU A 66 5.74 -7.80 -5.83
C GLU A 66 4.47 -7.92 -6.69
N ILE A 67 3.90 -6.80 -7.11
CA ILE A 67 2.75 -6.73 -8.01
C ILE A 67 3.02 -5.62 -9.01
N SER A 68 2.95 -5.92 -10.31
CA SER A 68 3.13 -4.89 -11.34
C SER A 68 2.13 -3.74 -11.19
N SER A 69 2.57 -2.52 -11.53
CA SER A 69 1.75 -1.31 -11.44
C SER A 69 0.44 -1.41 -12.23
N ASP A 70 0.46 -2.06 -13.40
CA ASP A 70 -0.75 -2.33 -14.21
C ASP A 70 -1.74 -3.25 -13.47
N ALA A 71 -1.23 -4.30 -12.81
CA ALA A 71 -2.07 -5.19 -12.02
C ALA A 71 -2.63 -4.50 -10.76
N VAL A 72 -1.86 -3.61 -10.13
CA VAL A 72 -2.36 -2.76 -9.03
C VAL A 72 -3.47 -1.84 -9.56
N ALA A 73 -3.25 -1.14 -10.67
CA ALA A 73 -4.22 -0.23 -11.26
C ALA A 73 -5.54 -0.93 -11.58
N LYS A 74 -5.51 -2.13 -12.20
CA LYS A 74 -6.70 -2.94 -12.47
C LYS A 74 -7.46 -3.32 -11.20
N ARG A 75 -6.75 -3.73 -10.15
CA ARG A 75 -7.36 -4.10 -8.85
C ARG A 75 -7.98 -2.90 -8.15
N VAL A 76 -7.29 -1.75 -8.15
CA VAL A 76 -7.81 -0.51 -7.55
C VAL A 76 -9.04 -0.03 -8.31
N ALA A 77 -9.00 -0.04 -9.64
CA ALA A 77 -10.17 0.31 -10.45
C ALA A 77 -11.37 -0.60 -10.14
N ALA A 78 -11.16 -1.92 -10.03
CA ALA A 78 -12.24 -2.85 -9.67
C ALA A 78 -12.77 -2.66 -8.25
N ALA A 79 -11.94 -2.22 -7.30
CA ALA A 79 -12.33 -2.03 -5.90
C ALA A 79 -13.00 -0.67 -5.65
N PHE A 80 -12.48 0.40 -6.24
CA PHE A 80 -12.89 1.79 -5.95
C PHE A 80 -13.98 2.24 -6.93
N GLN A 81 -15.08 1.50 -6.94
CA GLN A 81 -16.27 1.76 -7.77
C GLN A 81 -17.21 2.82 -7.17
N PHE A 82 -16.77 3.54 -6.14
CA PHE A 82 -17.52 4.58 -5.45
C PHE A 82 -16.59 5.73 -5.04
N PRO A 83 -17.08 6.98 -5.05
CA PRO A 83 -16.28 8.13 -4.67
C PRO A 83 -16.12 8.25 -3.15
N ALA A 84 -15.16 9.07 -2.72
CA ALA A 84 -14.97 9.49 -1.33
C ALA A 84 -15.08 11.02 -1.22
N PRO A 85 -16.30 11.60 -1.28
CA PRO A 85 -16.50 13.04 -1.28
C PRO A 85 -16.23 13.67 0.09
N LEU A 86 -15.73 14.90 0.09
CA LEU A 86 -15.68 15.73 1.29
C LEU A 86 -17.01 16.47 1.44
N LEU A 87 -17.66 16.30 2.59
CA LEU A 87 -18.83 17.09 2.98
C LEU A 87 -18.34 18.28 3.81
N ARG A 88 -18.95 19.45 3.57
CA ARG A 88 -18.72 20.65 4.37
C ARG A 88 -19.72 20.75 5.50
#